data_AF-A0A4Z0MHS7-F1
#
_entry.id   AF-A0A4Z0MHS7-F1
#
_cell.length_a   1.000
_cell.length_b   1.000
_cell.length_c   1.000
_cell.angle_alpha   90.00
_cell.angle_beta   90.00
_cell.angle_gamma   90.00
#
_symmetry.space_group_name_H-M   'P 1'
#
loop_
_entity.id
_entity.type
_entity.pdbx_description
1 polymer ?
#
loop_
_entity_poly.entity_id
_entity_poly.type
_entity_poly.pdbx_seq_one_letter_code
_entity_poly.pdbx_strand_id
1 'polypeptide(L)' 'MFLTAGGGLLCAACIGGLAYLLSWRELAATPSERARRLYLAVLPGASFLLSLLLWTLLHVMLLWAPGASPAVAVAP' A
#
# COMPACT_ATOMS: atom_id res chain seq x y z
N MET A 1 -13.69 13.19 8.53
CA MET A 1 -12.85 12.62 9.60
C MET A 1 -12.53 11.14 9.38
N PHE A 2 -13.51 10.31 8.98
CA PHE A 2 -13.26 8.89 8.67
C PHE A 2 -12.27 8.64 7.52
N LEU A 3 -12.32 9.42 6.44
CA LEU A 3 -11.38 9.30 5.32
C LEU A 3 -9.93 9.58 5.74
N THR A 4 -9.71 10.58 6.59
CA THR A 4 -8.39 10.94 7.11
C THR A 4 -7.86 9.88 8.09
N ALA A 5 -8.72 9.35 8.96
CA ALA A 5 -8.36 8.26 9.85
C ALA A 5 -8.04 6.95 9.08
N GLY A 6 -8.85 6.62 8.07
CA GLY A 6 -8.65 5.46 7.19
C GLY A 6 -7.37 5.58 6.37
N GLY A 7 -7.10 6.76 5.79
CA GLY A 7 -5.83 7.03 5.10
C GLY A 7 -4.62 6.93 6.03
N GLY A 8 -4.72 7.41 7.26
CA GLY A 8 -3.68 7.26 8.29
C GLY A 8 -3.39 5.80 8.63
N LEU A 9 -4.44 4.98 8.83
CA LEU A 9 -4.30 3.54 9.09
C LEU A 9 -3.65 2.82 7.91
N LEU A 10 -4.05 3.13 6.68
CA LEU A 10 -3.48 2.56 5.47
C LEU A 10 -1.99 2.89 5.36
N CYS A 11 -1.61 4.15 5.57
CA CYS A 11 -0.20 4.56 5.58
C CYS A 11 0.61 3.81 6.64
N ALA A 12 0.09 3.69 7.88
CA ALA A 12 0.77 2.96 8.94
C ALA A 12 0.94 1.47 8.58
N ALA A 13 -0.07 0.85 7.96
CA ALA A 13 -0.01 -0.53 7.48
C ALA A 13 1.03 -0.70 6.36
N CYS A 14 1.09 0.22 5.39
CA CYS A 14 2.10 0.20 4.33
C CYS A 14 3.52 0.31 4.88
N ILE A 15 3.75 1.28 5.77
CA ILE A 15 5.07 1.51 6.38
C ILE A 15 5.46 0.30 7.25
N GLY A 16 4.54 -0.20 8.08
CA GLY A 16 4.76 -1.37 8.93
C GLY A 16 5.05 -2.64 8.12
N GLY A 17 4.31 -2.86 7.03
CA GLY A 17 4.54 -3.97 6.10
C GLY A 17 5.90 -3.91 5.42
N LEU A 18 6.30 -2.74 4.94
CA LEU A 18 7.65 -2.53 4.37
C LEU A 18 8.74 -2.72 5.41
N ALA A 19 8.57 -2.16 6.61
CA ALA A 19 9.52 -2.31 7.71
C ALA A 19 9.70 -3.79 8.08
N TYR A 20 8.61 -4.54 8.23
CA TYR A 20 8.64 -5.97 8.50
C TYR A 20 9.36 -6.76 7.40
N LEU A 21 9.03 -6.50 6.13
CA LEU A 21 9.66 -7.15 4.98
C LEU A 21 11.16 -6.86 4.90
N LEU A 22 11.57 -5.62 5.20
CA LEU A 22 12.97 -5.23 5.26
C LEU A 22 13.70 -5.85 6.44
N SER A 23 13.10 -5.90 7.63
CA SER A 23 13.66 -6.62 8.78
C SER A 23 13.81 -8.11 8.51
N TRP A 24 12.83 -8.73 7.85
CA TRP A 24 12.87 -10.14 7.45
C TRP A 24 13.92 -10.41 6.36
N ARG A 25 14.19 -9.41 5.50
CA ARG A 25 15.31 -9.43 4.56
C ARG A 25 16.66 -9.28 5.29
N GLU A 26 16.78 -8.41 6.28
CA GLU A 26 18.01 -8.22 7.05
C GLU A 26 18.42 -9.51 7.79
N LEU A 27 17.44 -10.28 8.27
CA LEU A 27 17.63 -11.58 8.93
C LEU A 27 18.11 -12.73 8.00
N ALA A 28 18.26 -12.49 6.69
CA ALA A 28 18.73 -13.53 5.77
C ALA A 28 20.25 -13.77 5.93
N ALA A 29 20.63 -15.03 6.15
CA ALA A 29 22.01 -15.44 6.44
C ALA A 29 22.99 -15.29 5.25
N THR A 30 22.49 -15.19 4.01
CA THR A 30 23.32 -15.10 2.80
C THR A 30 22.83 -14.00 1.85
N PRO A 31 23.75 -13.37 1.08
CA PRO A 31 23.41 -12.29 0.16
C PRO A 31 22.50 -12.73 -1.00
N SER A 32 22.60 -13.99 -1.45
CA SER A 32 21.74 -14.55 -2.49
C SER A 32 20.29 -14.73 -1.99
N GLU A 33 20.10 -15.22 -0.76
CA GLU A 33 18.78 -15.36 -0.16
C GLU A 33 18.14 -13.99 0.11
N ARG A 34 18.96 -13.00 0.47
CA ARG A 34 18.55 -11.60 0.61
C ARG A 34 18.00 -11.04 -0.70
N ALA A 35 18.71 -11.25 -1.81
CA ALA A 35 18.27 -10.79 -3.13
C ALA A 35 16.99 -11.52 -3.58
N ARG A 36 16.90 -12.83 -3.34
CA ARG A 36 15.70 -13.61 -3.66
C ARG A 36 14.46 -13.11 -2.91
N ARG A 37 14.56 -12.85 -1.60
CA ARG A 37 13.46 -12.27 -0.80
C ARG A 37 13.08 -10.87 -1.28
N LEU A 38 14.06 -10.06 -1.67
CA LEU A 38 13.81 -8.73 -2.21
C LEU A 38 12.92 -8.80 -3.47
N TYR A 39 13.31 -9.62 -4.45
CA TYR A 39 12.59 -9.72 -5.71
C TYR A 39 11.24 -10.45 -5.59
N LEU A 40 11.18 -11.54 -4.81
CA LEU A 40 9.99 -12.40 -4.74
C LEU A 40 8.95 -11.96 -3.71
N ALA A 41 9.33 -11.18 -2.68
CA ALA A 41 8.41 -10.79 -1.61
C ALA A 41 8.34 -9.27 -1.43
N VAL A 42 9.50 -8.59 -1.34
CA VAL A 42 9.51 -7.14 -1.06
C VAL A 42 9.00 -6.33 -2.24
N LEU A 43 9.44 -6.63 -3.47
CA LEU A 43 9.00 -5.95 -4.69
C LEU A 43 7.48 -6.11 -4.95
N PRO A 44 6.91 -7.34 -4.92
CA PRO A 44 5.46 -7.50 -5.08
C PRO A 44 4.68 -6.90 -3.91
N GLY A 45 5.19 -7.02 -2.67
CA GLY A 45 4.56 -6.39 -1.51
C GLY A 45 4.52 -4.86 -1.63
N ALA A 46 5.63 -4.24 -1.99
CA ALA A 46 5.73 -2.80 -2.17
C ALA A 46 4.83 -2.29 -3.31
N SER A 47 4.81 -3.00 -4.45
CA SER A 47 3.94 -2.64 -5.57
C SER A 47 2.45 -2.78 -5.24
N PHE A 48 2.06 -3.80 -4.48
CA PHE A 48 0.69 -3.95 -4.00
C PHE A 48 0.28 -2.82 -3.05
N LEU A 49 1.13 -2.49 -2.07
CA LEU A 49 0.90 -1.38 -1.13
C LEU A 49 0.81 -0.03 -1.86
N LEU A 50 1.69 0.21 -2.83
CA LEU A 50 1.66 1.41 -3.64
C LEU A 50 0.39 1.50 -4.50
N SER A 51 -0.04 0.38 -5.08
CA SER A 51 -1.28 0.30 -5.86
C SER A 51 -2.50 0.60 -5.01
N LEU A 52 -2.58 0.06 -3.77
CA LEU A 52 -3.64 0.37 -2.82
C LEU A 52 -3.66 1.86 -2.44
N LEU A 53 -2.49 2.45 -2.21
CA LEU A 53 -2.38 3.87 -1.90
C LEU A 53 -2.85 4.74 -3.08
N LEU A 54 -2.40 4.44 -4.29
CA LEU A 54 -2.84 5.14 -5.50
C LEU A 54 -4.33 4.98 -5.76
N TRP A 55 -4.86 3.76 -5.58
CA TRP A 55 -6.28 3.46 -5.74
C TRP A 55 -7.15 4.28 -4.78
N THR A 56 -6.76 4.33 -3.51
CA THR A 56 -7.48 5.10 -2.49
C THR A 56 -7.40 6.60 -2.75
N LEU A 57 -6.22 7.14 -3.11
CA LEU A 57 -6.10 8.55 -3.50
C LEU A 57 -6.96 8.88 -4.72
N LEU A 58 -6.99 8.00 -5.72
CA LEU A 58 -7.84 8.16 -6.89
C LEU A 58 -9.33 8.22 -6.49
N HIS A 59 -9.78 7.31 -5.62
CA HIS A 59 -11.16 7.33 -5.12
C HIS A 59 -11.48 8.61 -4.36
N VAL A 60 -10.58 9.07 -3.49
CA VAL A 60 -10.76 10.33 -2.77
C VAL A 60 -10.87 11.51 -3.75
N MET A 61 -9.99 11.58 -4.74
CA MET A 61 -9.99 12.63 -5.76
C MET A 61 -11.27 12.58 -6.62
N LEU A 62 -11.75 11.39 -6.97
CA LEU A 62 -13.00 11.21 -7.71
C LEU A 62 -14.22 11.60 -6.88
N LEU A 63 -14.24 11.29 -5.58
CA LEU A 63 -15.29 11.70 -4.66
C LEU A 63 -15.31 13.22 -4.42
N TRP A 64 -14.16 13.88 -4.55
CA TRP A 64 -14.02 15.34 -4.41
C TRP A 64 -14.19 16.12 -5.73
N ALA A 65 -14.31 15.44 -6.87
CA ALA A 65 -14.46 16.12 -8.15
C ALA A 65 -15.85 16.79 -8.26
N PRO A 66 -15.95 18.03 -8.77
CA PRO A 66 -17.23 18.67 -9.03
C PRO A 66 -18.01 17.86 -10.08
N GLY A 67 -19.16 17.29 -9.69
CA GLY A 67 -19.93 16.35 -10.51
C GLY A 67 -19.67 14.86 -10.22
N ALA A 68 -19.00 14.52 -9.10
CA ALA A 68 -18.76 13.15 -8.66
C ALA A 68 -20.05 12.32 -8.68
N SER A 69 -20.11 11.34 -9.59
CA SER A 69 -21.26 10.44 -9.75
C SER A 69 -21.40 9.52 -8.54
N PRO A 70 -22.62 9.30 -8.02
CA PRO A 70 -22.84 8.37 -6.90
C PRO A 70 -22.43 6.92 -7.21
N ALA A 71 -22.22 6.58 -8.48
CA ALA A 71 -21.67 5.28 -8.89
C ALA A 71 -20.28 4.97 -8.29
N VAL A 72 -19.47 6.00 -8.00
CA VAL A 72 -18.14 5.84 -7.36
C VAL A 72 -18.27 5.47 -5.87
N ALA A 73 -19.39 5.80 -5.22
CA ALA A 73 -19.62 5.48 -3.81
C ALA A 73 -20.12 4.03 -3.58
N VAL A 74 -20.49 3.31 -4.65
CA VAL A 74 -21.15 1.98 -4.59
C VAL A 74 -20.32 0.89 -5.27
N ALA A 75 -19.18 1.21 -5.88
CA ALA A 75 -18.29 0.19 -6.43
C ALA A 75 -17.73 -0.67 -5.27
N PRO A 76 -17.93 -2.01 -5.31
CA PRO A 76 -17.55 -2.92 -4.23
C PRO A 76 -16.03 -3.05 -4.04
#